data_AF-A0A9D6B549-F1
#
_entry.id   AF-A0A9D6B549-F1
#
_cell.length_a   1.000
_cell.length_b   1.000
_cell.length_c   1.000
_cell.angle_alpha   90.00
_cell.angle_beta   90.00
_cell.angle_gamma   90.00
#
_symmetry.space_group_name_H-M   'P 1'
#
loop_
_entity.id
_entity.type
_entity.pdbx_description
1 polymer ?
#
loop_
_entity_poly.entity_id
_entity_poly.type
_entity_poly.pdbx_seq_one_letter_code
_entity_poly.pdbx_strand_id
1 'polypeptide(L)'
;MQYRTHHHRLHRPQQRFDDSLYQRAMIELDEVLYDLYGHDWRHVRVERLSTAIDEMKQRTAQSESHRRSAQLIALLLLQTPRAARAQDAMDRRHGGSYHHRQKRLYELIDFNDTFVDIVLSLRHEQRAEFHHKIYALMHDFCVRARTHVFSPEQFDAITHGLSRETAVYLGAQKEGFDVHMTNRVADGLGVDMQIRDRDSGRYINIDCKTTKAYLRRVEELRREERLDEREVGVALTRGYIRVSNGRNDEQVEVVLFSVVSELFGGIQDFEFATSDVLALKLREAINVYGRQGDGFYQYKEE
;
A
#
# COMPACT_ATOMS: atom_id res chain seq x y z
N MET A 1 27.87 -24.65 51.53
CA MET A 1 28.27 -23.54 50.64
C MET A 1 27.44 -23.67 49.36
N GLN A 2 26.26 -23.04 49.34
CA GLN A 2 25.30 -23.08 48.21
C GLN A 2 25.20 -21.67 47.65
N TYR A 3 25.61 -21.47 46.40
CA TYR A 3 25.44 -20.21 45.69
C TYR A 3 24.01 -20.15 45.15
N ARG A 4 23.18 -19.26 45.70
CA ARG A 4 21.88 -18.87 45.16
C ARG A 4 22.10 -17.91 44.00
N THR A 5 21.76 -18.34 42.79
CA THR A 5 21.60 -17.49 41.61
C THR A 5 20.31 -16.67 41.74
N HIS A 6 20.44 -15.36 41.93
CA HIS A 6 19.31 -14.43 41.88
C HIS A 6 18.90 -14.19 40.42
N HIS A 7 17.84 -14.86 39.97
CA HIS A 7 17.06 -14.42 38.82
C HIS A 7 16.23 -13.20 39.22
N HIS A 8 16.70 -12.01 38.88
CA HIS A 8 15.85 -10.81 38.86
C HIS A 8 14.89 -10.89 37.66
N ARG A 9 13.80 -11.65 37.81
CA ARG A 9 12.57 -11.37 37.04
C ARG A 9 12.00 -10.08 37.62
N LEU A 10 12.15 -8.99 36.87
CA LEU A 10 11.42 -7.76 37.15
C LEU A 10 9.92 -8.06 37.02
N HIS A 11 9.24 -8.13 38.17
CA HIS A 11 7.78 -8.06 38.24
C HIS A 11 7.36 -6.71 37.66
N ARG A 12 6.87 -6.70 36.42
CA ARG A 12 6.07 -5.58 35.91
C ARG A 12 4.70 -5.62 36.61
N PRO A 13 4.17 -4.49 37.10
CA PRO A 13 2.84 -4.45 37.68
C PRO A 13 1.83 -4.91 36.63
N GLN A 14 1.00 -5.90 36.98
CA GLN A 14 -0.25 -6.21 36.27
C GLN A 14 -1.21 -5.04 36.47
N GLN A 15 -0.99 -3.93 35.74
CA GLN A 15 -2.09 -3.04 35.40
C GLN A 15 -2.95 -3.76 34.36
N ARG A 16 -4.25 -3.82 34.60
CA ARG A 16 -5.24 -4.25 33.61
C ARG A 16 -5.10 -3.31 32.41
N PHE A 17 -4.38 -3.74 31.37
CA PHE A 17 -4.17 -2.97 30.16
C PHE A 17 -5.43 -3.06 29.30
N ASP A 18 -6.03 -1.92 29.01
CA ASP A 18 -6.92 -1.77 27.87
C ASP A 18 -6.08 -2.05 26.61
N ASP A 19 -6.22 -3.24 26.04
CA ASP A 19 -5.42 -3.83 24.96
C ASP A 19 -5.70 -3.13 23.61
N SER A 20 -5.34 -1.85 23.48
CA SER A 20 -5.49 -1.16 22.20
C SER A 20 -4.53 -1.74 21.16
N LEU A 21 -5.02 -1.95 19.93
CA LEU A 21 -4.26 -2.45 18.78
C LEU A 21 -2.89 -1.78 18.63
N TYR A 22 -2.86 -0.46 18.81
CA TYR A 22 -1.65 0.36 18.68
C TYR A 22 -0.65 0.13 19.82
N GLN A 23 -1.11 -0.08 21.04
CA GLN A 23 -0.22 -0.44 22.14
C GLN A 23 0.46 -1.78 21.90
N ARG A 24 -0.30 -2.76 21.36
CA ARG A 24 0.26 -4.06 20.97
C ARG A 24 1.29 -3.91 19.86
N ALA A 25 1.02 -3.08 18.86
CA ALA A 25 1.99 -2.79 17.80
C ALA A 25 3.30 -2.21 18.34
N MET A 26 3.23 -1.31 19.32
CA MET A 26 4.43 -0.76 19.97
C MET A 26 5.22 -1.82 20.74
N ILE A 27 4.54 -2.79 21.37
CA ILE A 27 5.22 -3.92 22.03
C ILE A 27 5.96 -4.77 21.00
N GLU A 28 5.29 -5.16 19.90
CA GLU A 28 5.92 -5.96 18.84
C GLU A 28 7.13 -5.23 18.21
N LEU A 29 7.01 -3.90 18.03
CA LEU A 29 8.11 -3.05 17.56
C LEU A 29 9.28 -3.04 18.53
N ASP A 30 9.03 -2.75 19.81
CA ASP A 30 10.05 -2.68 20.85
C ASP A 30 10.76 -4.03 21.04
N GLU A 31 10.04 -5.15 20.96
CA GLU A 31 10.59 -6.50 21.04
C GLU A 31 11.58 -6.77 19.91
N VAL A 32 11.18 -6.56 18.64
CA VAL A 32 12.10 -6.76 17.50
C VAL A 32 13.34 -5.87 17.59
N LEU A 33 13.16 -4.61 17.96
CA LEU A 33 14.28 -3.67 18.06
C LEU A 33 15.23 -4.03 19.21
N TYR A 34 14.68 -4.47 20.35
CA TYR A 34 15.47 -4.90 21.50
C TYR A 34 16.22 -6.20 21.24
N ASP A 35 15.58 -7.18 20.59
CA ASP A 35 16.21 -8.45 20.22
C ASP A 35 17.43 -8.23 19.31
N LEU A 36 17.35 -7.27 18.38
CA LEU A 36 18.40 -7.00 17.39
C LEU A 36 19.47 -6.01 17.87
N TYR A 37 19.10 -5.02 18.68
CA TYR A 37 19.98 -3.88 19.00
C TYR A 37 20.09 -3.58 20.50
N GLY A 38 19.40 -4.34 21.36
CA GLY A 38 19.37 -4.12 22.80
C GLY A 38 18.88 -2.71 23.17
N HIS A 39 19.47 -2.13 24.21
CA HIS A 39 19.11 -0.79 24.69
C HIS A 39 19.49 0.35 23.73
N ASP A 40 20.37 0.09 22.75
CA ASP A 40 20.89 1.11 21.84
C ASP A 40 20.01 1.34 20.61
N TRP A 41 18.84 0.70 20.52
CA TRP A 41 17.99 0.79 19.34
C TRP A 41 17.59 2.23 18.97
N ARG A 42 17.54 3.14 19.95
CA ARG A 42 17.23 4.57 19.76
C ARG A 42 18.27 5.33 18.92
N HIS A 43 19.42 4.74 18.62
CA HIS A 43 20.46 5.32 17.78
C HIS A 43 20.72 4.50 16.50
N VAL A 44 19.77 3.64 16.12
CA VAL A 44 19.89 2.78 14.95
C VAL A 44 19.85 3.63 13.68
N ARG A 45 20.92 3.54 12.88
CA ARG A 45 20.97 4.15 11.54
C ARG A 45 19.91 3.50 10.64
N VAL A 46 19.27 4.29 9.79
CA VAL A 46 18.22 3.84 8.85
C VAL A 46 18.65 2.61 8.05
N GLU A 47 19.93 2.53 7.65
CA GLU A 47 20.47 1.42 6.89
C GLU A 47 20.42 0.08 7.64
N ARG A 48 20.51 0.13 8.98
CA ARG A 48 20.47 -1.06 9.84
C ARG A 48 19.05 -1.59 10.04
N LEU A 49 18.01 -0.80 9.78
CA LEU A 49 16.61 -1.23 9.93
C LEU A 49 16.21 -2.36 8.97
N SER A 50 17.01 -2.64 7.93
CA SER A 50 16.73 -3.73 6.98
C SER A 50 16.52 -5.07 7.70
N THR A 51 17.38 -5.41 8.65
CA THR A 51 17.25 -6.65 9.43
C THR A 51 15.98 -6.68 10.28
N ALA A 52 15.62 -5.56 10.90
CA ALA A 52 14.39 -5.45 11.69
C ALA A 52 13.13 -5.55 10.80
N ILE A 53 13.16 -4.96 9.61
CA ILE A 53 12.08 -5.06 8.62
C ILE A 53 11.93 -6.51 8.18
N ASP A 54 13.02 -7.19 7.84
CA ASP A 54 12.98 -8.58 7.36
C ASP A 54 12.49 -9.54 8.47
N GLU A 55 12.97 -9.36 9.71
CA GLU A 55 12.48 -10.09 10.89
C GLU A 55 10.97 -9.86 11.10
N MET A 56 10.51 -8.60 11.04
CA MET A 56 9.10 -8.30 11.24
C MET A 56 8.21 -8.82 10.09
N LYS A 57 8.72 -8.84 8.85
CA LYS A 57 8.05 -9.50 7.71
C LYS A 57 7.86 -10.99 7.98
N GLN A 58 8.88 -11.68 8.49
CA GLN A 58 8.79 -13.10 8.85
C GLN A 58 7.77 -13.33 9.97
N ARG A 59 7.79 -12.52 11.04
CA ARG A 59 6.81 -12.59 12.13
C ARG A 59 5.38 -12.41 11.62
N THR A 60 5.17 -11.43 10.75
CA THR A 60 3.85 -11.15 10.15
C THR A 60 3.36 -12.30 9.25
N ALA A 61 4.25 -12.90 8.46
CA ALA A 61 3.92 -14.02 7.58
C ALA A 61 3.50 -15.28 8.35
N GLN A 62 4.07 -15.50 9.54
CA GLN A 62 3.77 -16.64 10.42
C GLN A 62 2.68 -16.35 11.45
N SER A 63 2.12 -15.13 11.44
CA SER A 63 1.23 -14.66 12.50
C SER A 63 -0.17 -15.25 12.41
N GLU A 64 -0.74 -15.55 13.57
CA GLU A 64 -2.17 -15.78 13.69
C GLU A 64 -2.95 -14.48 13.41
N SER A 65 -4.16 -14.62 12.84
CA SER A 65 -5.00 -13.49 12.41
C SER A 65 -5.17 -12.40 13.48
N HIS A 66 -5.24 -12.77 14.76
CA HIS A 66 -5.47 -11.84 15.86
C HIS A 66 -4.27 -10.97 16.25
N ARG A 67 -3.04 -11.32 15.86
CA ARG A 67 -1.81 -10.51 16.12
C ARG A 67 -1.31 -9.80 14.87
N ARG A 68 -1.73 -10.28 13.70
CA ARG A 68 -1.27 -9.80 12.39
C ARG A 68 -1.38 -8.29 12.22
N SER A 69 -2.52 -7.68 12.56
CA SER A 69 -2.70 -6.21 12.39
C SER A 69 -1.72 -5.39 13.24
N ALA A 70 -1.40 -5.84 14.46
CA ALA A 70 -0.43 -5.17 15.32
C ALA A 70 0.99 -5.27 14.75
N GLN A 71 1.35 -6.44 14.22
CA GLN A 71 2.66 -6.68 13.59
C GLN A 71 2.81 -5.94 12.26
N LEU A 72 1.74 -5.83 11.47
CA LEU A 72 1.71 -4.99 10.28
C LEU A 72 1.92 -3.51 10.62
N ILE A 73 1.30 -3.00 11.68
CA ILE A 73 1.56 -1.62 12.15
C ILE A 73 3.03 -1.49 12.56
N ALA A 74 3.58 -2.42 13.32
CA ALA A 74 4.99 -2.39 13.71
C ALA A 74 5.93 -2.43 12.49
N LEU A 75 5.61 -3.24 11.48
CA LEU A 75 6.33 -3.30 10.20
C LEU A 75 6.28 -1.96 9.46
N LEU A 76 5.11 -1.33 9.39
CA LEU A 76 4.94 -0.02 8.75
C LEU A 76 5.82 1.04 9.42
N LEU A 77 5.86 1.05 10.76
CA LEU A 77 6.72 1.96 11.53
C LEU A 77 8.20 1.74 11.18
N LEU A 78 8.66 0.49 11.10
CA LEU A 78 10.04 0.16 10.70
C LEU A 78 10.38 0.57 9.26
N GLN A 79 9.41 0.51 8.34
CA GLN A 79 9.58 0.89 6.93
C GLN A 79 9.59 2.41 6.73
N THR A 80 8.87 3.16 7.56
CA THR A 80 8.64 4.61 7.44
C THR A 80 9.92 5.41 7.15
N PRO A 81 11.04 5.22 7.85
CA PRO A 81 12.25 6.00 7.58
C PRO A 81 12.83 5.82 6.17
N ARG A 82 12.70 4.61 5.60
CA ARG A 82 13.19 4.31 4.26
C ARG A 82 12.22 4.85 3.20
N ALA A 83 10.93 4.68 3.42
CA ALA A 83 9.88 5.20 2.56
C ALA A 83 9.94 6.74 2.48
N ALA A 84 10.09 7.44 3.60
CA ALA A 84 10.25 8.90 3.63
C ALA A 84 11.47 9.38 2.81
N ARG A 85 12.63 8.70 2.95
CA ARG A 85 13.83 9.00 2.15
C ARG A 85 13.64 8.72 0.67
N ALA A 86 12.89 7.68 0.33
CA ALA A 86 12.57 7.34 -1.05
C ALA A 86 11.66 8.40 -1.68
N GLN A 87 10.63 8.86 -0.97
CA GLN A 87 9.74 9.95 -1.41
C GLN A 87 10.51 11.24 -1.65
N ASP A 88 11.32 11.67 -0.67
CA ASP A 88 12.19 12.85 -0.79
C ASP A 88 13.11 12.80 -2.01
N ALA A 89 13.67 11.63 -2.30
CA ALA A 89 14.55 11.44 -3.44
C ALA A 89 13.79 11.56 -4.78
N MET A 90 12.53 11.13 -4.81
CA MET A 90 11.67 11.24 -5.99
C MET A 90 11.19 12.68 -6.21
N ASP A 91 10.76 13.37 -5.16
CA ASP A 91 10.28 14.76 -5.23
C ASP A 91 11.37 15.73 -5.69
N ARG A 92 12.61 15.57 -5.20
CA ARG A 92 13.73 16.46 -5.54
C ARG A 92 14.25 16.33 -6.97
N ARG A 93 13.87 15.29 -7.72
CA ARG A 93 14.46 14.96 -9.03
C ARG A 93 13.40 14.71 -10.09
N HIS A 94 12.53 15.69 -10.32
CA HIS A 94 11.79 15.77 -11.58
C HIS A 94 12.78 16.01 -12.75
N GLY A 95 13.25 14.92 -13.40
CA GLY A 95 13.89 15.01 -14.73
C GLY A 95 15.26 14.35 -14.96
N GLY A 96 15.84 13.59 -14.02
CA GLY A 96 17.17 12.98 -14.21
C GLY A 96 17.26 11.49 -13.82
N SER A 97 18.13 10.74 -14.51
CA SER A 97 18.46 9.33 -14.17
C SER A 97 19.07 9.26 -12.77
N TYR A 98 18.36 8.62 -11.84
CA TYR A 98 18.82 8.42 -10.46
C TYR A 98 19.40 7.01 -10.30
N HIS A 99 20.66 6.93 -9.84
CA HIS A 99 21.25 5.67 -9.39
C HIS A 99 20.42 5.13 -8.21
N HIS A 100 19.91 3.89 -8.34
CA HIS A 100 19.02 3.20 -7.38
C HIS A 100 17.52 3.54 -7.41
N ARG A 101 16.99 4.11 -8.51
CA ARG A 101 15.55 4.38 -8.68
C ARG A 101 14.66 3.18 -8.35
N GLN A 102 15.03 2.00 -8.84
CA GLN A 102 14.26 0.78 -8.61
C GLN A 102 14.22 0.38 -7.12
N LYS A 103 15.34 0.49 -6.41
CA LYS A 103 15.38 0.18 -4.97
C LYS A 103 14.50 1.13 -4.15
N ARG A 104 14.49 2.43 -4.49
CA ARG A 104 13.67 3.43 -3.78
C ARG A 104 12.19 3.27 -4.09
N LEU A 105 11.84 3.01 -5.35
CA LEU A 105 10.48 2.66 -5.75
C LEU A 105 9.97 1.49 -4.90
N TYR A 106 10.77 0.44 -4.79
CA TYR A 106 10.44 -0.73 -3.99
C TYR A 106 10.30 -0.48 -2.47
N GLU A 107 11.02 0.50 -1.91
CA GLU A 107 10.84 0.88 -0.51
C GLU A 107 9.50 1.58 -0.27
N LEU A 108 9.01 2.35 -1.25
CA LEU A 108 7.67 2.94 -1.20
C LEU A 108 6.58 1.91 -1.42
N ILE A 109 6.76 1.00 -2.38
CA ILE A 109 5.82 -0.10 -2.64
C ILE A 109 5.65 -0.96 -1.39
N ASP A 110 6.75 -1.41 -0.77
CA ASP A 110 6.70 -2.19 0.48
C ASP A 110 5.91 -1.47 1.60
N PHE A 111 6.05 -0.14 1.70
CA PHE A 111 5.32 0.69 2.67
C PHE A 111 3.83 0.80 2.32
N ASN A 112 3.52 1.07 1.06
CA ASN A 112 2.15 1.18 0.55
C ASN A 112 1.38 -0.13 0.73
N ASP A 113 1.98 -1.26 0.35
CA ASP A 113 1.40 -2.61 0.52
C ASP A 113 1.08 -2.87 1.99
N THR A 114 2.05 -2.58 2.88
CA THR A 114 1.85 -2.78 4.34
C THR A 114 0.75 -1.86 4.87
N PHE A 115 0.67 -0.62 4.40
CA PHE A 115 -0.37 0.32 4.80
C PHE A 115 -1.77 -0.19 4.39
N VAL A 116 -1.92 -0.61 3.13
CA VAL A 116 -3.16 -1.16 2.59
C VAL A 116 -3.55 -2.43 3.35
N ASP A 117 -2.62 -3.35 3.57
CA ASP A 117 -2.84 -4.59 4.33
C ASP A 117 -3.38 -4.31 5.74
N ILE A 118 -2.89 -3.25 6.40
CA ILE A 118 -3.44 -2.82 7.68
C ILE A 118 -4.89 -2.42 7.50
N VAL A 119 -5.19 -1.47 6.60
CA VAL A 119 -6.55 -0.95 6.40
C VAL A 119 -7.55 -2.08 6.08
N LEU A 120 -7.16 -3.01 5.20
CA LEU A 120 -8.00 -4.16 4.84
C LEU A 120 -8.22 -5.11 6.03
N SER A 121 -7.27 -5.21 6.96
CA SER A 121 -7.43 -6.00 8.20
C SER A 121 -8.26 -5.30 9.29
N LEU A 122 -8.43 -3.98 9.21
CA LEU A 122 -9.18 -3.19 10.20
C LEU A 122 -10.69 -3.30 9.99
N ARG A 123 -11.43 -3.25 11.10
CA ARG A 123 -12.88 -3.00 11.09
C ARG A 123 -13.17 -1.55 10.72
N HIS A 124 -14.38 -1.28 10.24
CA HIS A 124 -14.82 0.04 9.82
C HIS A 124 -14.56 1.12 10.90
N GLU A 125 -14.89 0.85 12.17
CA GLU A 125 -14.67 1.83 13.25
C GLU A 125 -13.19 2.13 13.50
N GLN A 126 -12.31 1.18 13.20
CA GLN A 126 -10.87 1.35 13.37
C GLN A 126 -10.22 2.13 12.23
N ARG A 127 -10.85 2.13 11.03
CA ARG A 127 -10.37 2.84 9.85
C ARG A 127 -10.47 4.36 10.01
N ALA A 128 -11.56 4.84 10.62
CA ALA A 128 -11.81 6.27 10.81
C ALA A 128 -10.69 7.01 11.56
N GLU A 129 -10.09 6.36 12.56
CA GLU A 129 -9.02 6.94 13.36
C GLU A 129 -7.61 6.55 12.88
N PHE A 130 -7.51 5.63 11.92
CA PHE A 130 -6.25 5.02 11.52
C PHE A 130 -5.25 6.06 11.01
N HIS A 131 -5.69 6.93 10.10
CA HIS A 131 -4.85 7.95 9.47
C HIS A 131 -4.12 8.84 10.49
N HIS A 132 -4.86 9.40 11.45
CA HIS A 132 -4.29 10.29 12.45
C HIS A 132 -3.40 9.54 13.44
N LYS A 133 -3.82 8.35 13.90
CA LYS A 133 -3.05 7.57 14.87
C LYS A 133 -1.75 7.06 14.28
N ILE A 134 -1.78 6.56 13.04
CA ILE A 134 -0.59 5.99 12.42
C ILE A 134 0.46 7.07 12.14
N TYR A 135 0.05 8.27 11.68
CA TYR A 135 0.97 9.38 11.47
C TYR A 135 1.69 9.79 12.75
N ALA A 136 0.96 9.93 13.86
CA ALA A 136 1.53 10.25 15.15
C ALA A 136 2.57 9.21 15.59
N LEU A 137 2.28 7.91 15.42
CA LEU A 137 3.20 6.83 15.76
C LEU A 137 4.45 6.82 14.86
N MET A 138 4.28 7.02 13.56
CA MET A 138 5.38 7.13 12.60
C MET A 138 6.31 8.29 12.95
N HIS A 139 5.73 9.46 13.25
CA HIS A 139 6.47 10.63 13.66
C HIS A 139 7.25 10.38 14.95
N ASP A 140 6.59 9.87 15.98
CA ASP A 140 7.20 9.54 17.25
C ASP A 140 8.35 8.53 17.11
N PHE A 141 8.15 7.47 16.34
CA PHE A 141 9.17 6.46 16.08
C PHE A 141 10.39 7.08 15.39
N CYS A 142 10.18 7.81 14.29
CA CYS A 142 11.26 8.43 13.54
C CYS A 142 12.03 9.47 14.36
N VAL A 143 11.33 10.28 15.18
CA VAL A 143 11.97 11.25 16.08
C VAL A 143 12.85 10.53 17.11
N ARG A 144 12.32 9.48 17.75
CA ARG A 144 13.07 8.70 18.75
C ARG A 144 14.29 8.00 18.14
N ALA A 145 14.16 7.47 16.94
CA ALA A 145 15.23 6.82 16.20
C ALA A 145 16.19 7.80 15.50
N ARG A 146 15.89 9.11 15.52
CA ARG A 146 16.63 10.18 14.82
C ARG A 146 16.74 9.92 13.31
N THR A 147 15.64 9.49 12.70
CA THR A 147 15.55 9.15 11.28
C THR A 147 14.64 10.11 10.52
N HIS A 148 14.59 9.94 9.20
CA HIS A 148 13.70 10.74 8.34
C HIS A 148 12.25 10.33 8.56
N VAL A 149 11.33 11.28 8.45
CA VAL A 149 9.88 11.10 8.51
C VAL A 149 9.26 11.84 7.33
N PHE A 150 8.10 11.40 6.86
CA PHE A 150 7.32 12.14 5.88
C PHE A 150 6.92 13.52 6.42
N SER A 151 6.92 14.54 5.55
CA SER A 151 6.20 15.77 5.85
C SER A 151 4.69 15.50 5.95
N PRO A 152 3.91 16.34 6.64
CA PRO A 152 2.45 16.21 6.66
C PRO A 152 1.86 16.14 5.23
N GLU A 153 2.35 17.00 4.33
CA GLU A 153 1.87 17.08 2.94
C GLU A 153 2.23 15.83 2.13
N GLN A 154 3.43 15.27 2.34
CA GLN A 154 3.83 14.01 1.72
C GLN A 154 2.95 12.86 2.21
N PHE A 155 2.72 12.80 3.52
CA PHE A 155 1.88 11.75 4.11
C PHE A 155 0.45 11.86 3.60
N ASP A 156 -0.15 13.05 3.62
CA ASP A 156 -1.51 13.30 3.10
C ASP A 156 -1.61 12.94 1.61
N ALA A 157 -0.60 13.25 0.79
CA ALA A 157 -0.60 12.90 -0.63
C ALA A 157 -0.55 11.38 -0.84
N ILE A 158 0.29 10.67 -0.09
CA ILE A 158 0.41 9.20 -0.14
C ILE A 158 -0.91 8.57 0.29
N THR A 159 -1.43 8.95 1.45
CA THR A 159 -2.65 8.35 2.01
C THR A 159 -3.87 8.65 1.16
N HIS A 160 -3.94 9.82 0.50
CA HIS A 160 -5.00 10.13 -0.45
C HIS A 160 -4.92 9.27 -1.73
N GLY A 161 -3.72 8.87 -2.15
CA GLY A 161 -3.51 7.86 -3.19
C GLY A 161 -4.04 6.50 -2.76
N LEU A 162 -3.50 5.97 -1.65
CA LEU A 162 -3.83 4.64 -1.13
C LEU A 162 -5.31 4.51 -0.72
N SER A 163 -5.93 5.58 -0.25
CA SER A 163 -7.36 5.61 0.07
C SER A 163 -8.24 5.33 -1.13
N ARG A 164 -7.81 5.78 -2.31
CA ARG A 164 -8.54 5.55 -3.56
C ARG A 164 -8.45 4.12 -4.02
N GLU A 165 -7.25 3.57 -4.03
CA GLU A 165 -7.02 2.16 -4.39
C GLU A 165 -7.79 1.25 -3.43
N THR A 166 -7.70 1.53 -2.13
CA THR A 166 -8.44 0.77 -1.11
C THR A 166 -9.96 0.90 -1.29
N ALA A 167 -10.48 2.08 -1.62
CA ALA A 167 -11.91 2.28 -1.86
C ALA A 167 -12.41 1.53 -3.10
N VAL A 168 -11.61 1.48 -4.17
CA VAL A 168 -11.93 0.67 -5.36
C VAL A 168 -11.90 -0.82 -5.01
N TYR A 169 -10.90 -1.28 -4.25
CA TYR A 169 -10.80 -2.65 -3.79
C TYR A 169 -12.04 -3.07 -2.98
N LEU A 170 -12.34 -2.33 -1.91
CA LEU A 170 -13.45 -2.63 -1.02
C LEU A 170 -14.82 -2.48 -1.72
N GLY A 171 -14.95 -1.46 -2.56
CA GLY A 171 -16.16 -1.24 -3.36
C GLY A 171 -16.41 -2.38 -4.34
N ALA A 172 -15.40 -2.82 -5.09
CA ALA A 172 -15.53 -3.95 -6.00
C ALA A 172 -15.82 -5.27 -5.25
N GLN A 173 -15.17 -5.50 -4.12
CA GLN A 173 -15.44 -6.68 -3.30
C GLN A 173 -16.90 -6.70 -2.77
N LYS A 174 -17.40 -5.55 -2.30
CA LYS A 174 -18.80 -5.38 -1.85
C LYS A 174 -19.81 -5.67 -2.94
N GLU A 175 -19.48 -5.35 -4.19
CA GLU A 175 -20.31 -5.56 -5.38
C GLU A 175 -20.19 -6.97 -5.97
N GLY A 176 -19.46 -7.87 -5.30
CA GLY A 176 -19.39 -9.29 -5.64
C GLY A 176 -18.31 -9.68 -6.64
N PHE A 177 -17.39 -8.77 -6.99
CA PHE A 177 -16.23 -9.11 -7.80
C PHE A 177 -15.21 -9.91 -6.99
N ASP A 178 -14.40 -10.72 -7.68
CA ASP A 178 -13.16 -11.24 -7.10
C ASP A 178 -12.06 -10.19 -7.29
N VAL A 179 -11.43 -9.77 -6.20
CA VAL A 179 -10.48 -8.65 -6.19
C VAL A 179 -9.21 -9.05 -5.46
N HIS A 180 -8.06 -8.75 -6.07
CA HIS A 180 -6.74 -9.01 -5.50
C HIS A 180 -5.86 -7.77 -5.63
N MET A 181 -5.31 -7.28 -4.52
CA MET A 181 -4.17 -6.37 -4.57
C MET A 181 -2.98 -7.12 -5.15
N THR A 182 -2.23 -6.47 -6.02
CA THR A 182 -1.10 -7.07 -6.72
C THR A 182 0.14 -7.08 -5.86
N ASN A 183 1.09 -7.95 -6.22
CA ASN A 183 2.39 -7.95 -5.55
C ASN A 183 3.27 -6.79 -6.04
N ARG A 184 4.35 -6.56 -5.30
CA ARG A 184 5.34 -5.51 -5.56
C ARG A 184 5.86 -5.40 -7.00
N VAL A 185 5.95 -6.50 -7.76
CA VAL A 185 6.47 -6.40 -9.13
C VAL A 185 5.38 -5.95 -10.09
N ALA A 186 4.16 -6.46 -9.93
CA ALA A 186 3.02 -5.96 -10.68
C ALA A 186 2.72 -4.48 -10.37
N ASP A 187 2.84 -4.06 -9.10
CA ASP A 187 2.78 -2.63 -8.72
C ASP A 187 3.94 -1.82 -9.35
N GLY A 188 5.14 -2.40 -9.41
CA GLY A 188 6.26 -1.82 -10.17
C GLY A 188 5.98 -1.61 -11.67
N LEU A 189 5.03 -2.34 -12.24
CA LEU A 189 4.52 -2.18 -13.61
C LEU A 189 3.26 -1.28 -13.69
N GLY A 190 2.84 -0.70 -12.57
CA GLY A 190 1.68 0.16 -12.44
C GLY A 190 0.36 -0.60 -12.44
N VAL A 191 0.34 -1.80 -11.88
CA VAL A 191 -0.92 -2.52 -11.59
C VAL A 191 -1.16 -2.44 -10.09
N ASP A 192 -2.22 -1.74 -9.69
CA ASP A 192 -2.60 -1.60 -8.27
C ASP A 192 -3.39 -2.82 -7.78
N MET A 193 -4.26 -3.35 -8.66
CA MET A 193 -5.10 -4.50 -8.35
C MET A 193 -5.59 -5.21 -9.60
N GLN A 194 -6.15 -6.40 -9.39
CA GLN A 194 -6.87 -7.17 -10.39
C GLN A 194 -8.31 -7.39 -9.96
N ILE A 195 -9.22 -7.23 -10.92
CA ILE A 195 -10.65 -7.37 -10.70
C ILE A 195 -11.20 -8.36 -11.72
N ARG A 196 -11.83 -9.43 -11.23
CA ARG A 196 -12.52 -10.43 -12.04
C ARG A 196 -14.01 -10.37 -11.77
N ASP A 197 -14.76 -10.29 -12.86
CA ASP A 197 -16.20 -10.50 -12.82
C ASP A 197 -16.49 -12.00 -12.71
N ARG A 198 -17.20 -12.39 -11.64
CA ARG A 198 -17.49 -13.81 -11.36
C ARG A 198 -18.38 -14.45 -12.42
N ASP A 199 -19.29 -13.68 -12.99
CA ASP A 199 -20.28 -14.18 -13.95
C ASP A 199 -19.62 -14.50 -15.29
N SER A 200 -18.81 -13.59 -15.82
CA SER A 200 -18.10 -13.81 -17.09
C SER A 200 -16.78 -14.56 -16.96
N GLY A 201 -16.23 -14.64 -15.74
CA GLY A 201 -14.87 -15.13 -15.47
C GLY A 201 -13.75 -14.25 -16.04
N ARG A 202 -14.09 -13.11 -16.64
CA ARG A 202 -13.11 -12.19 -17.26
C ARG A 202 -12.52 -11.26 -16.21
N TYR A 203 -11.24 -10.95 -16.35
CA TYR A 203 -10.53 -10.06 -15.43
C TYR A 203 -9.82 -8.92 -16.15
N ILE A 204 -9.55 -7.85 -15.41
CA ILE A 204 -8.71 -6.72 -15.81
C ILE A 204 -7.68 -6.39 -14.72
N ASN A 205 -6.52 -5.90 -15.13
CA ASN A 205 -5.54 -5.22 -14.29
C ASN A 205 -5.91 -3.73 -14.22
N ILE A 206 -5.83 -3.09 -13.07
CA ILE A 206 -6.25 -1.69 -12.89
C ILE A 206 -5.13 -0.83 -12.34
N ASP A 207 -5.02 0.39 -12.87
CA ASP A 207 -4.27 1.53 -12.31
C ASP A 207 -5.27 2.66 -11.97
N CYS A 208 -5.49 2.93 -10.69
CA CYS A 208 -6.45 3.89 -10.15
C CYS A 208 -5.84 5.30 -10.06
N LYS A 209 -6.36 6.24 -10.85
CA LYS A 209 -5.91 7.63 -10.84
C LYS A 209 -7.00 8.59 -10.36
N THR A 210 -6.60 9.71 -9.77
CA THR A 210 -7.49 10.90 -9.71
C THR A 210 -7.83 11.33 -11.12
N THR A 211 -8.96 12.01 -11.31
CA THR A 211 -9.30 12.65 -12.59
C THR A 211 -8.15 13.47 -13.15
N LYS A 212 -7.50 14.32 -12.32
CA LYS A 212 -6.38 15.15 -12.78
C LYS A 212 -5.16 14.32 -13.21
N ALA A 213 -4.82 13.26 -12.48
CA ALA A 213 -3.71 12.39 -12.83
C ALA A 213 -4.01 11.55 -14.08
N TYR A 214 -5.25 11.07 -14.21
CA TYR A 214 -5.76 10.36 -15.37
C TYR A 214 -5.63 11.21 -16.64
N LEU A 215 -6.17 12.44 -16.62
CA LEU A 215 -6.14 13.36 -17.76
C LEU A 215 -4.71 13.69 -18.19
N ARG A 216 -3.81 13.96 -17.23
CA ARG A 216 -2.39 14.16 -17.54
C ARG A 216 -1.78 12.93 -18.20
N ARG A 217 -2.08 11.74 -17.68
CA ARG A 217 -1.51 10.50 -18.22
C ARG A 217 -2.03 10.18 -19.62
N VAL A 218 -3.30 10.44 -19.90
CA VAL A 218 -3.86 10.33 -21.26
C VAL A 218 -3.15 11.28 -22.24
N GLU A 219 -2.92 12.54 -21.83
CA GLU A 219 -2.19 13.51 -22.66
C GLU A 219 -0.72 13.10 -22.87
N GLU A 220 -0.05 12.56 -21.85
CA GLU A 220 1.30 12.00 -21.99
C GLU A 220 1.32 10.85 -23.00
N LEU A 221 0.39 9.90 -22.90
CA LEU A 221 0.29 8.77 -23.81
C LEU A 221 0.04 9.20 -25.26
N ARG A 222 -0.76 10.26 -25.47
CA ARG A 222 -0.96 10.88 -26.78
C ARG A 222 0.35 11.45 -27.32
N ARG A 223 1.10 12.19 -26.51
CA ARG A 223 2.42 12.75 -26.89
C ARG A 223 3.47 11.68 -27.14
N GLU A 224 3.39 10.56 -26.43
CA GLU A 224 4.20 9.36 -26.62
C GLU A 224 3.77 8.54 -27.86
N GLU A 225 2.76 8.99 -28.63
CA GLU A 225 2.17 8.28 -29.78
C GLU A 225 1.62 6.88 -29.43
N ARG A 226 1.28 6.67 -28.16
CA ARG A 226 0.69 5.43 -27.64
C ARG A 226 -0.83 5.43 -27.65
N LEU A 227 -1.44 6.60 -27.85
CA LEU A 227 -2.87 6.78 -28.08
C LEU A 227 -3.06 7.74 -29.25
N ASP A 228 -3.98 7.40 -30.16
CA ASP A 228 -4.45 8.32 -31.20
C ASP A 228 -5.54 9.29 -30.67
N GLU A 229 -5.88 10.33 -31.44
CA GLU A 229 -6.90 11.32 -31.05
C GLU A 229 -8.29 10.71 -30.80
N ARG A 230 -8.62 9.62 -31.50
CA ARG A 230 -9.90 8.93 -31.33
C ARG A 230 -9.89 8.14 -30.02
N GLU A 231 -8.79 7.47 -29.68
CA GLU A 231 -8.59 6.76 -28.43
C GLU A 231 -8.59 7.72 -27.23
N VAL A 232 -8.00 8.90 -27.37
CA VAL A 232 -8.11 9.98 -26.39
C VAL A 232 -9.57 10.38 -26.18
N GLY A 233 -10.33 10.61 -27.26
CA GLY A 233 -11.76 10.91 -27.16
C GLY A 233 -12.56 9.82 -26.43
N VAL A 234 -12.26 8.55 -26.70
CA VAL A 234 -12.86 7.40 -26.01
C VAL A 234 -12.48 7.37 -24.52
N ALA A 235 -11.20 7.58 -24.21
CA ALA A 235 -10.67 7.59 -22.85
C ALA A 235 -11.36 8.67 -22.00
N LEU A 236 -11.44 9.90 -22.52
CA LEU A 236 -12.10 11.03 -21.86
C LEU A 236 -13.60 10.78 -21.62
N THR A 237 -14.27 10.14 -22.58
CA THR A 237 -15.70 9.85 -22.47
C THR A 237 -16.00 8.76 -21.45
N ARG A 238 -15.17 7.70 -21.43
CA ARG A 238 -15.42 6.52 -20.60
C ARG A 238 -14.89 6.66 -19.17
N GLY A 239 -13.82 7.45 -19.00
CA GLY A 239 -13.07 7.53 -17.75
C GLY A 239 -12.14 6.33 -17.51
N TYR A 240 -11.91 5.50 -18.53
CA TYR A 240 -10.94 4.41 -18.48
C TYR A 240 -10.40 4.09 -19.87
N ILE A 241 -9.17 3.61 -19.95
CA ILE A 241 -8.52 3.22 -21.21
C ILE A 241 -7.48 2.12 -20.94
N ARG A 242 -7.30 1.23 -21.91
CA ARG A 242 -6.28 0.19 -21.84
C ARG A 242 -4.92 0.72 -22.30
N VAL A 243 -3.87 0.39 -21.56
CA VAL A 243 -2.48 0.73 -21.85
C VAL A 243 -1.60 -0.51 -21.69
N SER A 244 -0.47 -0.57 -22.40
CA SER A 244 0.57 -1.59 -22.18
C SER A 244 1.72 -0.96 -21.41
N ASN A 245 2.02 -1.46 -20.20
CA ASN A 245 3.16 -1.03 -19.38
C ASN A 245 4.27 -2.08 -19.42
N GLY A 246 5.53 -1.65 -19.20
CA GLY A 246 6.70 -2.53 -19.27
C GLY A 246 7.51 -2.37 -20.56
N ARG A 247 8.57 -3.17 -20.72
CA ARG A 247 9.44 -3.22 -21.91
C ARG A 247 9.67 -4.68 -22.29
N ASN A 248 9.84 -4.95 -23.59
CA ASN A 248 10.12 -6.29 -24.15
C ASN A 248 9.14 -7.35 -23.61
N ASP A 249 9.65 -8.43 -23.05
CA ASP A 249 8.88 -9.61 -22.62
C ASP A 249 8.13 -9.42 -21.29
N GLU A 250 8.29 -8.26 -20.62
CA GLU A 250 7.62 -7.93 -19.35
C GLU A 250 6.41 -7.00 -19.54
N GLN A 251 5.80 -7.00 -20.73
CA GLN A 251 4.63 -6.15 -20.98
C GLN A 251 3.36 -6.66 -20.30
N VAL A 252 2.66 -5.77 -19.61
CA VAL A 252 1.37 -6.02 -18.98
C VAL A 252 0.33 -5.05 -19.52
N GLU A 253 -0.84 -5.57 -19.91
CA GLU A 253 -1.99 -4.73 -20.19
C GLU A 253 -2.65 -4.28 -18.89
N VAL A 254 -2.86 -2.98 -18.76
CA VAL A 254 -3.47 -2.34 -17.60
C VAL A 254 -4.59 -1.43 -18.07
N VAL A 255 -5.71 -1.43 -17.34
CA VAL A 255 -6.78 -0.45 -17.50
C VAL A 255 -6.46 0.73 -16.59
N LEU A 256 -6.04 1.83 -17.19
CA LEU A 256 -5.95 3.11 -16.51
C LEU A 256 -7.38 3.57 -16.20
N PHE A 257 -7.72 3.73 -14.92
CA PHE A 257 -9.09 3.95 -14.44
C PHE A 257 -9.17 5.24 -13.63
N SER A 258 -10.04 6.16 -14.07
CA SER A 258 -10.27 7.45 -13.40
C SER A 258 -11.29 7.30 -12.28
N VAL A 259 -10.90 7.58 -11.04
CA VAL A 259 -11.83 7.72 -9.93
C VAL A 259 -12.29 9.17 -9.84
N VAL A 260 -13.52 9.41 -10.31
CA VAL A 260 -14.18 10.72 -10.37
C VAL A 260 -15.06 10.88 -9.13
N SER A 261 -14.69 11.77 -8.21
CA SER A 261 -15.40 11.98 -6.95
C SER A 261 -16.86 12.39 -7.15
N GLU A 262 -17.17 13.13 -8.21
CA GLU A 262 -18.54 13.54 -8.56
C GLU A 262 -19.41 12.35 -8.98
N LEU A 263 -18.80 11.28 -9.48
CA LEU A 263 -19.49 10.08 -9.97
C LEU A 263 -19.60 9.00 -8.88
N PHE A 264 -18.52 8.77 -8.13
CA PHE A 264 -18.43 7.70 -7.12
C PHE A 264 -18.74 8.19 -5.69
N GLY A 265 -18.88 9.50 -5.51
CA GLY A 265 -18.95 10.13 -4.19
C GLY A 265 -17.57 10.37 -3.57
N GLY A 266 -17.57 11.02 -2.41
CA GLY A 266 -16.36 11.18 -1.61
C GLY A 266 -15.90 9.85 -1.01
N ILE A 267 -14.59 9.70 -0.84
CA ILE A 267 -14.00 8.59 -0.09
C ILE A 267 -13.93 9.01 1.37
N GLN A 268 -14.52 8.20 2.25
CA GLN A 268 -14.46 8.35 3.70
C GLN A 268 -14.01 7.01 4.28
N ASP A 269 -13.05 7.05 5.20
CA ASP A 269 -12.55 5.86 5.89
C ASP A 269 -12.17 4.71 4.94
N PHE A 270 -11.54 5.08 3.83
CA PHE A 270 -11.08 4.19 2.75
C PHE A 270 -12.20 3.52 1.95
N GLU A 271 -13.45 4.01 2.03
CA GLU A 271 -14.60 3.44 1.35
C GLU A 271 -15.37 4.51 0.55
N PHE A 272 -16.02 4.08 -0.54
CA PHE A 272 -17.07 4.87 -1.17
C PHE A 272 -18.36 4.76 -0.36
N ALA A 273 -19.14 5.84 -0.28
CA ALA A 273 -20.46 5.81 0.34
C ALA A 273 -21.40 4.78 -0.34
N THR A 274 -21.32 4.68 -1.67
CA THR A 274 -22.05 3.71 -2.50
C THR A 274 -21.15 3.17 -3.60
N SER A 275 -21.29 1.90 -3.95
CA SER A 275 -20.42 1.20 -4.90
C SER A 275 -21.11 0.79 -6.21
N ASP A 276 -22.40 1.10 -6.38
CA ASP A 276 -23.19 0.68 -7.55
C ASP A 276 -22.61 1.23 -8.86
N VAL A 277 -22.21 2.51 -8.86
CA VAL A 277 -21.64 3.17 -10.04
C VAL A 277 -20.25 2.63 -10.36
N LEU A 278 -19.47 2.29 -9.32
CA LEU A 278 -18.20 1.59 -9.50
C LEU A 278 -18.43 0.24 -10.17
N ALA A 279 -19.39 -0.56 -9.70
CA ALA A 279 -19.71 -1.86 -10.29
C ALA A 279 -20.06 -1.75 -11.78
N LEU A 280 -20.91 -0.78 -12.15
CA LEU A 280 -21.27 -0.53 -13.54
C LEU A 280 -20.03 -0.22 -14.39
N LYS A 281 -19.16 0.68 -13.93
CA LYS A 281 -17.94 1.07 -14.64
C LYS A 281 -16.94 -0.08 -14.77
N LEU A 282 -16.81 -0.91 -13.74
CA LEU A 282 -15.96 -2.10 -13.78
C LEU A 282 -16.50 -3.14 -14.77
N ARG A 283 -17.81 -3.41 -14.79
CA ARG A 283 -18.43 -4.30 -15.79
C ARG A 283 -18.25 -3.76 -17.20
N GLU A 284 -18.42 -2.46 -17.42
CA GLU A 284 -18.15 -1.83 -18.72
C GLU A 284 -16.70 -2.03 -19.15
N ALA A 285 -15.73 -1.79 -18.26
CA ALA A 285 -14.31 -1.97 -18.54
C ALA A 285 -13.96 -3.45 -18.81
N ILE A 286 -14.47 -4.38 -18.01
CA ILE A 286 -14.28 -5.83 -18.19
C ILE A 286 -14.93 -6.31 -19.50
N ASN A 287 -16.10 -5.80 -19.85
CA ASN A 287 -16.75 -6.17 -21.11
C ASN A 287 -15.90 -5.76 -22.32
N VAL A 288 -15.29 -4.58 -22.28
CA VAL A 288 -14.46 -4.05 -23.36
C VAL A 288 -13.05 -4.68 -23.38
N TYR A 289 -12.39 -4.79 -22.23
CA TYR A 289 -10.95 -5.12 -22.14
C TYR A 289 -10.65 -6.42 -21.38
N GLY A 290 -11.64 -7.04 -20.75
CA GLY A 290 -11.45 -8.20 -19.91
C GLY A 290 -10.88 -9.39 -20.67
N ARG A 291 -9.98 -10.12 -20.02
CA ARG A 291 -9.34 -11.31 -20.58
C ARG A 291 -9.83 -12.56 -19.83
N GLN A 292 -9.85 -13.70 -20.51
CA GLN A 292 -10.06 -14.99 -19.85
C GLN A 292 -8.71 -15.55 -19.37
N GLY A 293 -8.74 -16.28 -18.26
CA GLY A 293 -7.58 -16.97 -17.71
C GLY A 293 -7.92 -17.64 -16.38
N ASP A 294 -7.24 -18.73 -16.08
CA ASP A 294 -7.53 -19.59 -14.92
C ASP A 294 -6.95 -19.06 -13.59
N GLY A 295 -6.28 -17.90 -13.62
CA GLY A 295 -5.73 -17.25 -12.43
C GLY A 295 -5.71 -15.73 -12.57
N PHE A 296 -5.93 -15.05 -11.45
CA PHE A 296 -5.27 -13.77 -11.16
C PHE A 296 -3.75 -13.97 -11.34
N TYR A 297 -3.00 -12.98 -11.83
CA TYR A 297 -1.55 -13.06 -12.07
C TYR A 297 -0.86 -13.98 -11.05
N GLN A 298 -0.51 -15.18 -11.49
CA GLN A 298 0.45 -16.00 -10.75
C GLN A 298 1.80 -15.70 -11.37
N TYR A 299 2.74 -15.25 -10.54
CA TYR A 299 4.15 -15.39 -10.87
C TYR A 299 4.41 -16.83 -11.28
N LYS A 300 5.01 -17.04 -12.46
CA LYS A 300 5.87 -18.21 -12.60
C LYS A 300 7.16 -17.83 -11.92
N GLU A 301 7.39 -18.37 -10.73
CA GLU A 301 8.76 -18.60 -10.28
C GLU A 301 9.36 -19.62 -11.26
N GLU A 302 10.48 -19.29 -11.89
CA GLU A 302 11.33 -20.30 -12.54
C GLU A 302 11.90 -21.26 -11.50
#